data_AF-A0A4R6ANL8-F1
#
_entry.id   AF-A0A4R6ANL8-F1
#
_cell.length_a   1.000
_cell.length_b   1.000
_cell.length_c   1.000
_cell.angle_alpha   90.00
_cell.angle_beta   90.00
_cell.angle_gamma   90.00
#
_symmetry.space_group_name_H-M   'P 1'
#
loop_
_entity.id
_entity.type
_entity.pdbx_description
1 polymer ?
#
loop_
_entity_poly.entity_id
_entity_poly.type
_entity_poly.pdbx_seq_one_letter_code
_entity_poly.pdbx_strand_id
1 'polypeptide(L)'
;MGGRYEAPHGALCGRLLVPVMRRNLACSEPGTVSFDRHTECMAIVARVFPPQDGLDQLSGFESWMRYKNLPRLSDWGVRATSLDELAISATQASSSKKNATPLTADEFRRILEDAL
;
A
#
# COMPACT_ATOMS: atom_id res chain seq x y z
N MET A 1 10.77 5.44 -6.43
CA MET A 1 11.27 4.98 -5.10
C MET A 1 12.63 4.31 -5.23
N GLY A 2 12.75 3.11 -5.83
CA GLY A 2 14.01 2.33 -5.80
C GLY A 2 15.25 2.94 -6.48
N GLY A 3 15.10 3.92 -7.37
CA GLY A 3 16.23 4.69 -7.91
C GLY A 3 16.50 6.02 -7.20
N ARG A 4 15.65 6.41 -6.24
CA ARG A 4 15.72 7.71 -5.54
C ARG A 4 16.15 7.57 -4.07
N TYR A 5 15.92 6.40 -3.47
CA TYR A 5 16.24 6.11 -2.07
C TYR A 5 17.08 4.84 -1.99
N GLU A 6 18.07 4.81 -1.10
CA GLU A 6 18.90 3.64 -0.81
C GLU A 6 18.09 2.64 0.05
N ALA A 7 17.14 1.97 -0.59
CA ALA A 7 16.25 1.03 0.06
C ALA A 7 16.13 -0.28 -0.74
N PRO A 8 16.20 -1.46 -0.10
CA PRO A 8 15.99 -2.74 -0.79
C PRO A 8 14.61 -2.78 -1.45
N HIS A 9 14.56 -3.17 -2.72
CA HIS A 9 13.31 -3.18 -3.51
C HIS A 9 12.19 -3.97 -2.81
N GLY A 10 12.49 -5.17 -2.30
CA GLY A 10 11.51 -6.00 -1.60
C GLY A 10 10.98 -5.36 -0.31
N ALA A 11 11.80 -4.57 0.39
CA ALA A 11 11.39 -3.90 1.61
C ALA A 11 10.43 -2.72 1.32
N LEU A 12 10.72 -1.94 0.28
CA LEU A 12 9.81 -0.90 -0.22
C LEU A 12 8.46 -1.49 -0.65
N CYS A 13 8.48 -2.55 -1.46
CA CYS A 13 7.25 -3.23 -1.90
C CYS A 13 6.45 -3.79 -0.72
N GLY A 14 7.13 -4.44 0.24
CA GLY A 14 6.50 -4.96 1.44
C GLY A 14 5.82 -3.86 2.26
N ARG A 15 6.50 -2.74 2.50
CA ARG A 15 5.96 -1.60 3.27
C ARG A 15 4.74 -0.99 2.61
N LEU A 16 4.70 -0.92 1.28
CA LEU A 16 3.59 -0.36 0.52
C LEU A 16 2.40 -1.32 0.35
N LEU A 17 2.58 -2.63 0.58
CA LEU A 17 1.59 -3.63 0.22
C LEU A 17 0.24 -3.43 0.93
N VAL A 18 0.26 -3.30 2.27
CA VAL A 18 -0.96 -3.08 3.07
C VAL A 18 -1.70 -1.80 2.68
N PRO A 19 -1.07 -0.60 2.66
CA PRO A 19 -1.78 0.62 2.29
C PRO A 19 -2.28 0.61 0.85
N VAL A 20 -1.54 0.02 -0.10
CA VAL A 20 -2.01 -0.16 -1.48
C VAL A 20 -3.25 -1.05 -1.54
N MET A 21 -3.27 -2.19 -0.82
CA MET A 21 -4.44 -3.08 -0.79
C MET A 21 -5.66 -2.38 -0.20
N ARG A 22 -5.50 -1.67 0.92
CA ARG A 22 -6.59 -0.89 1.54
C ARG A 22 -7.14 0.16 0.58
N ARG A 23 -6.25 0.93 -0.07
CA ARG A 23 -6.67 2.00 -1.00
C ARG A 23 -7.32 1.45 -2.26
N ASN A 24 -6.80 0.38 -2.82
CA ASN A 24 -7.39 -0.29 -3.98
C ASN A 24 -8.82 -0.77 -3.69
N LEU A 25 -9.07 -1.40 -2.53
CA LEU A 25 -10.43 -1.78 -2.17
C LEU A 25 -11.32 -0.54 -1.99
N ALA A 26 -10.85 0.47 -1.24
CA ALA A 26 -11.60 1.68 -0.95
C ALA A 26 -11.97 2.51 -2.19
N CYS A 27 -11.15 2.47 -3.24
CA CYS A 27 -11.38 3.17 -4.50
C CYS A 27 -12.05 2.29 -5.57
N SER A 28 -12.21 0.99 -5.33
CA SER A 28 -12.91 0.10 -6.27
C SER A 28 -14.43 0.15 -6.06
N GLU A 29 -15.18 0.12 -7.15
CA GLU A 29 -16.64 0.20 -7.09
C GLU A 29 -17.25 -1.17 -6.71
N PRO A 30 -18.13 -1.24 -5.69
CA PRO A 30 -18.83 -2.46 -5.33
C PRO A 30 -19.59 -3.09 -6.51
N GLY A 31 -19.49 -4.41 -6.66
CA GLY A 31 -20.10 -5.15 -7.76
C GLY A 31 -19.25 -5.20 -9.04
N THR A 32 -18.08 -4.57 -9.06
CA THR A 32 -17.10 -4.76 -10.14
C THR A 32 -16.17 -5.94 -9.86
N VAL A 33 -15.64 -6.55 -10.92
CA VAL A 33 -14.64 -7.63 -10.81
C VAL A 33 -13.43 -7.18 -9.99
N SER A 34 -13.00 -5.92 -10.10
CA SER A 34 -11.87 -5.41 -9.30
C SER A 34 -12.19 -5.40 -7.80
N PHE A 35 -13.39 -4.98 -7.40
CA PHE A 35 -13.79 -4.96 -6.00
C PHE A 35 -13.85 -6.37 -5.41
N ASP A 36 -14.44 -7.31 -6.15
CA ASP A 36 -14.55 -8.71 -5.72
C ASP A 36 -13.15 -9.33 -5.55
N ARG A 37 -12.25 -9.07 -6.51
CA ARG A 37 -10.87 -9.59 -6.45
C ARG A 37 -10.06 -8.96 -5.31
N HIS A 38 -10.20 -7.67 -5.03
CA HIS A 38 -9.53 -7.05 -3.88
C HIS A 38 -10.06 -7.58 -2.56
N THR A 39 -11.38 -7.73 -2.43
CA THR A 39 -12.04 -8.33 -1.26
C THR A 39 -11.54 -9.76 -1.02
N GLU A 40 -11.48 -10.57 -2.07
CA GLU A 40 -10.97 -11.94 -2.01
C GLU A 40 -9.49 -11.98 -1.60
N CYS A 41 -8.65 -11.12 -2.18
CA CYS A 41 -7.24 -11.03 -1.82
C CYS A 41 -7.06 -10.66 -0.34
N MET A 42 -7.81 -9.67 0.16
CA MET A 42 -7.78 -9.27 1.56
C MET A 42 -8.22 -10.41 2.48
N ALA A 43 -9.27 -11.16 2.12
CA ALA A 43 -9.72 -12.31 2.87
C ALA A 43 -8.69 -13.46 2.90
N ILE A 44 -7.98 -13.71 1.78
CA ILE A 44 -6.87 -14.69 1.74
C ILE A 44 -5.77 -14.29 2.71
N VAL A 45 -5.35 -13.02 2.69
CA VAL A 45 -4.30 -12.50 3.58
C VAL A 45 -4.75 -12.58 5.04
N ALA A 46 -5.98 -12.18 5.35
CA ALA A 46 -6.54 -12.22 6.71
C ALA A 46 -6.64 -13.65 7.28
N ARG A 47 -6.80 -14.69 6.44
CA ARG A 47 -6.73 -16.09 6.90
C ARG A 47 -5.34 -16.51 7.38
N VAL A 48 -4.29 -15.97 6.77
CA VAL A 48 -2.89 -16.26 7.15
C VAL A 48 -2.44 -15.35 8.30
N PHE A 49 -2.91 -14.11 8.32
CA PHE A 49 -2.61 -13.12 9.34
C PHE A 49 -3.92 -12.60 9.98
N PRO A 50 -4.49 -13.34 10.95
CA PRO A 50 -5.78 -12.98 11.56
C PRO A 50 -5.81 -11.54 12.08
N PRO A 51 -6.89 -10.77 11.82
CA PRO A 51 -7.06 -9.42 12.33
C PRO A 51 -6.88 -9.34 13.84
N GLN A 52 -6.25 -8.27 14.34
CA GLN A 52 -6.00 -8.07 15.77
C GLN A 52 -6.95 -7.07 16.42
N ASP A 53 -7.48 -6.12 15.67
CA ASP A 53 -8.36 -5.05 16.17
C ASP A 53 -9.84 -5.22 15.78
N GLY A 54 -10.17 -6.23 14.98
CA GLY A 54 -11.53 -6.55 14.53
C GLY A 54 -12.15 -5.54 13.55
N LEU A 55 -11.50 -4.39 13.33
CA LEU A 55 -12.00 -3.30 12.49
C LEU A 55 -11.31 -3.26 11.13
N ASP A 56 -10.06 -3.71 11.06
CA ASP A 56 -9.30 -3.78 9.82
C ASP A 56 -8.83 -5.21 9.53
N GLN A 57 -9.24 -5.75 8.38
CA GLN A 57 -8.91 -7.11 7.94
C GLN A 57 -7.39 -7.33 7.77
N LEU A 58 -6.60 -6.27 7.56
CA LEU A 58 -5.16 -6.37 7.37
C LEU A 58 -4.35 -6.03 8.63
N SER A 59 -4.99 -5.73 9.77
CA SER A 59 -4.30 -5.36 11.01
C SER A 59 -3.37 -6.47 11.53
N GLY A 60 -3.72 -7.73 11.30
CA GLY A 60 -2.86 -8.88 11.58
C GLY A 60 -1.58 -8.89 10.74
N PHE A 61 -1.69 -8.59 9.45
CA PHE A 61 -0.54 -8.57 8.55
C PHE A 61 0.37 -7.38 8.84
N GLU A 62 -0.20 -6.22 9.14
CA GLU A 62 0.58 -5.04 9.54
C GLU A 62 1.32 -5.28 10.86
N SER A 63 0.67 -5.96 11.82
CA SER A 63 1.31 -6.37 13.08
C SER A 63 2.47 -7.34 12.85
N TRP A 64 2.31 -8.28 11.91
CA TRP A 64 3.40 -9.16 11.50
C TRP A 64 4.56 -8.40 10.83
N MET A 65 4.27 -7.43 9.97
CA MET A 65 5.31 -6.57 9.35
C MET A 65 6.10 -5.81 10.42
N ARG A 66 5.41 -5.26 11.44
CA ARG A 66 6.06 -4.63 12.60
C ARG A 66 6.92 -5.62 13.38
N TYR A 67 6.39 -6.81 13.68
CA TYR A 67 7.13 -7.87 14.37
C TYR A 67 8.40 -8.31 13.61
N LYS A 68 8.35 -8.28 12.27
CA LYS A 68 9.50 -8.57 11.40
C LYS A 68 10.47 -7.38 11.24
N ASN A 69 10.25 -6.28 11.95
CA ASN A 69 11.06 -5.06 11.87
C ASN A 69 11.23 -4.55 10.43
N LEU A 70 10.18 -4.68 9.61
CA LEU A 70 10.20 -4.11 8.27
C LEU A 70 10.25 -2.57 8.39
N PRO A 71 11.25 -1.87 7.83
CA PRO A 71 11.35 -0.42 8.01
C PRO A 71 10.19 0.35 7.38
N ARG A 72 9.92 1.55 7.88
CA ARG A 72 8.99 2.53 7.30
C ARG A 72 9.70 3.33 6.22
N LEU A 73 8.94 4.10 5.42
CA LEU A 73 9.57 4.91 4.37
C LEU A 73 10.46 6.01 4.96
N SER A 74 10.13 6.55 6.15
CA SER A 74 10.97 7.52 6.86
C SER A 74 12.37 7.00 7.15
N ASP A 75 12.53 5.69 7.40
CA ASP A 75 13.81 5.06 7.73
C ASP A 75 14.78 5.07 6.53
N TRP A 76 14.27 5.26 5.32
CA TRP A 76 15.06 5.44 4.09
C TRP A 76 15.10 6.90 3.61
N GLY A 77 14.73 7.85 4.47
CA GLY A 77 14.83 9.29 4.18
C GLY A 77 13.68 9.87 3.36
N VAL A 78 12.57 9.13 3.19
CA VAL A 78 11.33 9.72 2.65
C VAL A 78 10.78 10.71 3.68
N ARG A 79 10.32 11.87 3.21
CA ARG A 79 9.79 12.94 4.08
C ARG A 79 8.38 13.31 3.66
N ALA A 80 7.58 13.76 4.62
CA ALA A 80 6.22 14.28 4.38
C ALA A 80 6.20 15.34 3.26
N THR A 81 7.21 16.21 3.23
CA THR A 81 7.36 17.27 2.21
C THR A 81 7.61 16.75 0.79
N SER A 82 7.96 15.47 0.61
CA SER A 82 8.21 14.85 -0.70
C SER A 82 7.01 14.03 -1.20
N LEU A 83 5.95 13.87 -0.41
CA LEU A 83 4.86 12.95 -0.75
C LEU A 83 4.05 13.41 -1.95
N ASP A 84 3.78 14.71 -2.09
CA ASP A 84 3.05 15.25 -3.24
C ASP A 84 3.80 14.95 -4.56
N GLU A 85 5.10 15.20 -4.60
CA GLU A 85 5.95 14.94 -5.77
C GLU A 85 6.02 13.44 -6.11
N LEU A 86 6.16 12.59 -5.09
CA LEU A 86 6.18 11.14 -5.25
C LEU A 86 4.84 10.59 -5.73
N ALA A 87 3.74 11.14 -5.24
CA ALA A 87 2.40 10.74 -5.62
C ALA A 87 2.09 11.10 -7.08
N ILE A 88 2.46 12.31 -7.52
CA ILE A 88 2.36 12.71 -8.93
C ILE A 88 3.19 11.77 -9.80
N SER A 89 4.43 11.50 -9.40
CA SER A 89 5.31 10.57 -10.13
C SER A 89 4.72 9.16 -10.20
N ALA A 90 4.05 8.70 -9.14
CA ALA A 90 3.42 7.40 -9.08
C ALA A 90 2.29 7.25 -10.13
N THR A 91 1.53 8.32 -10.42
CA THR A 91 0.50 8.27 -11.49
C THR A 91 1.07 7.98 -12.87
N GLN A 92 2.34 8.32 -13.11
CA GLN A 92 2.98 8.16 -14.42
C GLN A 92 3.71 6.82 -14.57
N ALA A 93 3.96 6.11 -13.47
CA ALA A 93 4.67 4.84 -13.48
C ALA A 93 3.89 3.76 -14.26
N SER A 94 4.62 2.95 -15.03
CA SER A 94 4.03 1.88 -15.84
C SER A 94 3.31 0.81 -15.02
N SER A 95 3.77 0.54 -13.79
CA SER A 95 3.11 -0.35 -12.84
C SER A 95 1.77 0.21 -12.38
N SER A 96 1.70 1.51 -12.10
CA SER A 96 0.49 2.19 -11.64
C SER A 96 -0.56 2.30 -12.74
N LYS A 97 -0.15 2.55 -13.98
CA LYS A 97 -1.04 2.60 -15.16
C LYS A 97 -1.74 1.26 -15.44
N LYS A 98 -1.23 0.15 -14.93
CA LYS A 98 -1.81 -1.20 -15.05
C LYS A 98 -2.61 -1.62 -13.82
N ASN A 99 -2.76 -0.75 -12.81
CA ASN A 99 -3.54 -1.07 -11.64
C ASN A 99 -5.01 -1.24 -12.02
N ALA A 100 -5.65 -2.31 -11.53
CA ALA A 100 -7.05 -2.61 -11.84
C ALA A 100 -8.02 -1.55 -11.30
N THR A 101 -7.59 -0.81 -10.27
CA THR A 101 -8.31 0.32 -9.70
C THR A 101 -7.58 1.61 -10.05
N PRO A 102 -8.17 2.53 -10.84
CA PRO A 102 -7.56 3.83 -11.11
C PRO A 102 -7.37 4.60 -9.80
N LEU A 103 -6.14 5.04 -9.53
CA LEU A 103 -5.80 5.83 -8.35
C LEU A 103 -5.34 7.23 -8.78
N THR A 104 -5.87 8.25 -8.13
CA THR A 104 -5.44 9.64 -8.35
C THR A 104 -4.15 9.93 -7.59
N ALA A 105 -3.55 11.11 -7.84
CA ALA A 105 -2.40 11.57 -7.06
C ALA A 105 -2.72 11.63 -5.56
N ASP A 106 -3.90 12.10 -5.17
CA ASP A 106 -4.31 12.15 -3.76
C ASP A 106 -4.36 10.74 -3.13
N GLU A 107 -4.77 9.73 -3.90
CA GLU A 107 -4.80 8.36 -3.41
C GLU A 107 -3.41 7.74 -3.27
N PHE A 108 -2.50 8.02 -4.21
CA PHE A 108 -1.10 7.66 -4.03
C PHE A 108 -0.46 8.39 -2.85
N ARG A 109 -0.83 9.64 -2.61
CA ARG A 109 -0.34 10.40 -1.46
C ARG A 109 -0.76 9.75 -0.15
N ARG A 110 -2.04 9.38 0.00
CA ARG A 110 -2.53 8.67 1.20
C ARG A 110 -1.81 7.34 1.41
N ILE A 111 -1.58 6.58 0.35
CA ILE A 111 -0.79 5.34 0.41
C ILE A 111 0.62 5.61 0.97
N LEU A 112 1.26 6.69 0.51
CA LEU A 112 2.60 7.05 0.98
C LEU A 112 2.58 7.59 2.42
N GLU A 113 1.55 8.33 2.83
CA GLU A 113 1.35 8.80 4.21
C GLU A 113 1.21 7.63 5.18
N ASP A 114 0.38 6.64 4.84
CA ASP A 114 0.19 5.42 5.66
C ASP A 114 1.48 4.58 5.79
N ALA A 115 2.36 4.69 4.79
CA ALA A 115 3.63 3.98 4.73
C ALA A 115 4.83 4.76 5.31
N LEU A 116 4.68 6.07 5.54
CA LEU A 116 5.74 6.97 5.99
C LEU A 116 6.22 6.62 7.38
#